data_AF-A0A2V9SIU2-F1
#
_entry.id   AF-A0A2V9SIU2-F1
#
_cell.length_a   1.000
_cell.length_b   1.000
_cell.length_c   1.000
_cell.angle_alpha   90.00
_cell.angle_beta   90.00
_cell.angle_gamma   90.00
#
_symmetry.space_group_name_H-M   'P 1'
#
loop_
_entity.id
_entity.type
_entity.pdbx_description
1 polymer ?
#
loop_
_entity_poly.entity_id
_entity_poly.type
_entity_poly.pdbx_seq_one_letter_code
_entity_poly.pdbx_strand_id
1 'polypeptide(L)' 'MQREELIRDGLLLALAQRYRDDPSQFLTLSRQSLDSALVRGVVADLRNKGQVEEQVSGVIRLTPCGYRTFRNDPLPY' A
#
# COMPACT_ATOMS: atom_id res chain seq x y z
N MET A 1 6.40 -13.18 10.17
CA MET A 1 6.44 -13.72 8.79
C MET A 1 5.05 -13.72 8.14
N GLN A 2 4.18 -14.72 8.30
CA GLN A 2 2.93 -14.82 7.51
C GLN A 2 1.87 -13.72 7.75
N ARG A 3 1.74 -13.18 8.98
CA ARG A 3 0.76 -12.13 9.29
C ARG A 3 1.11 -10.78 8.65
N GLU A 4 2.39 -10.49 8.49
CA GLU A 4 2.88 -9.26 7.86
C GLU A 4 2.53 -9.22 6.39
N GLU A 5 2.73 -10.35 5.71
CA GLU A 5 2.42 -10.51 4.29
C GLU A 5 0.91 -10.39 4.05
N LEU A 6 0.08 -11.03 4.88
CA LEU A 6 -1.38 -10.91 4.78
C LEU A 6 -1.87 -9.47 4.99
N ILE A 7 -1.29 -8.75 5.97
CA ILE A 7 -1.62 -7.34 6.21
C ILE A 7 -1.16 -6.48 5.05
N ARG A 8 0.05 -6.69 4.54
CA ARG A 8 0.60 -5.97 3.39
C ARG A 8 -0.26 -6.17 2.15
N ASP A 9 -0.57 -7.42 1.82
CA ASP A 9 -1.37 -7.76 0.66
C ASP A 9 -2.80 -7.23 0.79
N GLY A 10 -3.41 -7.29 1.98
CA GLY A 10 -4.70 -6.65 2.26
C GLY A 10 -4.67 -5.13 2.10
N LEU A 11 -3.62 -4.47 2.60
CA LEU A 11 -3.43 -3.02 2.48
C LEU A 11 -3.23 -2.60 1.02
N LEU A 12 -2.38 -3.33 0.28
CA LEU A 12 -2.12 -3.12 -1.13
C LEU A 12 -3.36 -3.37 -1.97
N LEU A 13 -4.17 -4.39 -1.68
CA LEU A 13 -5.42 -4.66 -2.37
C LEU A 13 -6.42 -3.51 -2.16
N ALA A 14 -6.55 -3.01 -0.93
CA ALA A 14 -7.40 -1.85 -0.63
C ALA A 14 -6.92 -0.58 -1.35
N LEU A 15 -5.61 -0.34 -1.35
CA LEU A 15 -4.97 0.76 -2.06
C LEU A 15 -5.15 0.64 -3.58
N ALA A 16 -5.00 -0.56 -4.14
CA ALA A 16 -5.13 -0.82 -5.58
C ALA A 16 -6.57 -0.71 -6.07
N GLN A 17 -7.54 -1.13 -5.24
CA GLN A 17 -8.96 -0.89 -5.52
C GLN A 17 -9.28 0.61 -5.51
N ARG A 18 -8.79 1.35 -4.51
CA ARG A 18 -8.97 2.81 -4.45
C ARG A 18 -8.29 3.52 -5.62
N TYR A 19 -7.08 3.11 -5.98
CA TYR A 19 -6.35 3.65 -7.12
C TYR A 19 -7.04 3.35 -8.47
N ARG A 20 -7.69 2.18 -8.60
CA ARG A 20 -8.48 1.84 -9.80
C ARG A 20 -9.71 2.72 -9.93
N ASP A 21 -10.36 3.02 -8.81
CA ASP A 21 -11.54 3.90 -8.77
C ASP A 21 -11.14 5.36 -9.00
N ASP A 22 -10.13 5.83 -8.27
CA ASP A 22 -9.56 7.16 -8.43
C ASP A 22 -8.04 7.15 -8.11
N PRO A 23 -7.16 7.34 -9.11
CA PRO A 23 -5.71 7.30 -8.91
C PRO A 23 -5.17 8.50 -8.13
N SER A 24 -5.99 9.54 -7.91
CA SER A 24 -5.63 10.72 -7.15
C SER A 24 -6.06 10.63 -5.68
N GLN A 25 -6.85 9.62 -5.31
CA GLN A 25 -7.30 9.45 -3.93
C GLN A 25 -6.16 8.97 -3.02
N PHE A 26 -5.96 9.74 -1.95
CA PHE A 26 -5.12 9.33 -0.83
C PHE A 26 -5.94 8.46 0.12
N LEU A 27 -5.36 7.34 0.53
CA LEU A 27 -5.92 6.49 1.57
C LEU A 27 -5.42 7.00 2.93
N THR A 28 -6.37 7.48 3.73
CA THR A 28 -6.12 7.75 5.14
C THR A 28 -6.17 6.43 5.90
N LEU A 29 -5.01 5.93 6.29
CA LEU A 29 -4.87 4.88 7.29
C LEU A 29 -5.47 5.35 8.60
N SER A 30 -6.47 4.63 9.07
CA SER A 30 -7.03 4.84 10.39
C SER A 30 -5.94 4.72 11.45
N ARG A 31 -6.11 5.45 12.55
CA ARG A 31 -5.17 5.45 13.67
C ARG A 31 -4.88 4.04 14.21
N GLN A 32 -5.86 3.13 14.14
CA GLN A 32 -5.69 1.69 14.45
C GLN A 32 -4.69 0.98 13.54
N SER A 33 -4.67 1.34 12.25
CA SER A 33 -3.68 0.83 11.29
C SER A 33 -2.30 1.39 11.61
N LEU A 34 -2.16 2.66 11.98
CA LEU A 34 -0.88 3.25 12.39
C LEU A 34 -0.37 2.75 13.75
N ASP A 35 -1.27 2.32 14.64
CA ASP A 35 -0.93 1.80 15.96
C ASP A 35 -0.26 0.42 15.88
N SER A 36 -0.58 -0.34 14.83
CA SER A 36 0.07 -1.61 14.54
C SER A 36 1.49 -1.38 14.03
N ALA A 37 2.49 -1.73 14.84
CA ALA A 37 3.91 -1.71 14.47
C ALA A 37 4.19 -2.45 13.14
N LEU A 38 3.43 -3.51 12.89
CA LEU A 38 3.43 -4.29 11.65
C LEU A 38 3.06 -3.44 10.41
N VAL A 39 1.96 -2.69 10.49
CA VAL A 39 1.50 -1.83 9.39
C VAL A 39 2.47 -0.68 9.16
N ARG A 40 3.01 -0.08 10.23
CA ARG A 40 4.07 0.94 10.11
C ARG A 40 5.29 0.39 9.38
N GLY A 41 5.74 -0.81 9.70
CA GLY A 41 6.85 -1.47 9.01
C GLY A 41 6.55 -1.70 7.52
N VAL A 42 5.35 -2.19 7.21
CA VAL A 42 4.91 -2.39 5.83
C VAL A 42 4.85 -1.08 5.04
N VAL A 43 4.24 -0.03 5.61
CA VAL A 43 4.15 1.28 4.96
C VAL A 43 5.55 1.86 4.72
N ALA A 44 6.46 1.71 5.69
CA ALA A 44 7.85 2.14 5.54
C ALA A 44 8.60 1.36 4.44
N ASP A 45 8.36 0.06 4.30
CA ASP A 45 8.91 -0.77 3.21
C ASP A 45 8.37 -0.33 1.84
N LEU A 46 7.05 -0.17 1.73
CA LEU A 46 6.40 0.28 0.49
C LEU A 46 6.88 1.69 0.09
N ARG A 47 7.09 2.57 1.07
CA ARG A 47 7.65 3.92 0.85
C ARG A 47 9.10 3.84 0.38
N ASN A 48 9.91 2.99 1.01
CA ASN A 48 11.30 2.76 0.59
C ASN A 48 11.38 2.24 -0.85
N LYS A 49 10.44 1.37 -1.25
CA LYS A 49 10.35 0.83 -2.61
C LYS A 49 9.75 1.82 -3.62
N GLY A 50 9.31 3.00 -3.19
CA GLY A 50 8.64 4.00 -4.04
C GLY A 50 7.27 3.55 -4.55
N GLN A 51 6.66 2.55 -3.89
CA GLN A 51 5.36 1.99 -4.27
C GLN A 51 4.18 2.76 -3.65
N VAL A 52 4.43 3.45 -2.53
CA VAL A 52 3.48 4.36 -1.90
C VAL A 52 4.15 5.70 -1.65
N GLU A 53 3.38 6.76 -1.80
CA GLU A 53 3.75 8.10 -1.36
C GLU A 53 2.98 8.44 -0.09
N GLU A 54 3.69 8.81 0.96
CA GLU A 54 3.10 9.32 2.20
C GLU A 54 3.13 10.85 2.16
N GLN A 55 1.94 11.47 2.18
CA GLN A 55 1.83 12.93 2.15
C GLN A 55 1.87 13.53 3.57
N VAL A 56 1.10 12.93 4.48
CA VAL A 56 1.14 13.20 5.93
C VAL A 56 1.07 11.87 6.68
N SER A 57 1.48 11.83 7.94
CA SER A 57 1.54 10.57 8.70
C SER A 57 0.18 9.86 8.70
N GLY A 58 0.13 8.69 8.03
CA GLY A 58 -1.12 7.94 7.84
C GLY A 58 -1.93 8.26 6.59
N VAL A 59 -1.54 9.24 5.78
CA VAL A 59 -2.18 9.51 4.49
C VAL A 59 -1.21 9.07 3.41
N ILE A 60 -1.49 7.89 2.87
CA ILE A 60 -0.66 7.28 1.84
C ILE A 60 -1.46 7.14 0.54
N ARG A 61 -0.81 7.36 -0.59
CA ARG A 61 -1.35 7.00 -1.89
C ARG A 61 -0.51 5.89 -2.51
N LEU A 62 -1.16 5.05 -3.29
CA LEU A 62 -0.44 4.12 -4.16
C LEU A 62 0.16 4.92 -5.32
N THR A 63 1.44 4.71 -5.60
CA THR A 63 2.05 5.28 -6.80
C THR A 63 1.71 4.40 -8.00
N PRO A 64 1.73 4.94 -9.23
CA PRO A 64 1.63 4.12 -10.44
C PRO A 64 2.67 2.99 -10.48
N CYS A 65 3.86 3.20 -9.90
CA CYS A 65 4.87 2.16 -9.72
C CYS A 65 4.39 1.05 -8.77
N GLY A 66 3.85 1.41 -7.60
CA GLY A 66 3.29 0.44 -6.66
C GLY A 66 2.10 -0.32 -7.23
N TYR A 67 1.22 0.36 -7.96
CA TYR A 67 0.11 -0.28 -8.68
C TYR A 67 0.61 -1.25 -9.74
N ARG A 68 1.65 -0.89 -10.50
CA ARG A 68 2.22 -1.76 -11.53
C ARG A 68 2.95 -2.97 -10.93
N THR A 69 3.62 -2.82 -9.79
CA THR A 69 4.23 -3.95 -9.07
C THR A 69 3.20 -4.85 -8.41
N PHE A 70 2.14 -4.28 -7.82
CA PHE A 70 1.05 -5.07 -7.22
C PHE A 70 0.24 -5.80 -8.28
N ARG A 71 -0.09 -5.11 -9.37
CA ARG A 71 -0.76 -5.65 -10.54
C ARG A 71 0.21 -6.35 -11.50
N ASN A 72 1.44 -6.62 -11.07
CA ASN A 72 2.34 -7.52 -11.78
C ASN A 72 1.82 -8.96 -11.59
N ASP A 73 0.62 -9.18 -12.13
CA ASP A 73 0.23 -10.41 -12.78
C ASP A 73 1.49 -10.88 -13.53
N PRO A 74 2.06 -12.05 -13.20
CA PRO A 74 3.15 -12.57 -13.99
C PRO A 74 2.63 -12.64 -15.42
N LEU A 75 3.14 -11.78 -16.30
CA LEU A 75 2.89 -11.90 -17.74
C LEU A 75 3.10 -13.39 -18.07
N PRO A 76 2.05 -14.13 -18.45
CA PRO A 76 2.23 -15.52 -18.82
C PRO A 76 3.18 -15.50 -20.02
N TYR A 77 4.34 -16.09 -19.79
CA TYR A 77 5.41 -16.27 -20.77
C TYR A 77 4.90 -17.08 -21.97
#